data_AF-A0A1S7DVV8-F1
#
_entry.id   AF-A0A1S7DVV8-F1
#
_cell.length_a   1.000
_cell.length_b   1.000
_cell.length_c   1.000
_cell.angle_alpha   90.00
_cell.angle_beta   90.00
_cell.angle_gamma   90.00
#
_symmetry.space_group_name_H-M   'P 1'
#
loop_
_entity.id
_entity.type
_entity.pdbx_description
1 polymer ?
#
loop_
_entity_poly.entity_id
_entity_poly.type
_entity_poly.pdbx_seq_one_letter_code
_entity_poly.pdbx_strand_id
1 'polypeptide(L)'
;MKYFKLLIALALLSCNTRESKIEEKQIPTEGISEKLEKKENFEISYEKLSDKVIPQGISFEGKVKEVARVEDLQGEHIILLTETGIVPSKKVVNADYEKDAKIFVYDYLYDKNENKYKLNWKVQDFILNCEFDLSMNFVKDTFKITDLNHNGIAEIWTMYSMLCTSDISPDVMKIIMYEGKQKYALRGHATLMAGEDKLEEGEYQFDENLSKAPKEIKDFALKMWRNNNIQKLN
;
A
#
# COMPACT_ATOMS: atom_id res chain seq x y z
N MET A 1 72.22 -0.88 43.67
CA MET A 1 71.14 -0.41 44.58
C MET A 1 70.01 0.18 43.74
N LYS A 2 68.88 -0.52 43.69
CA LYS A 2 67.48 -0.05 43.76
C LYS A 2 67.00 1.23 43.02
N TYR A 3 66.05 0.98 42.10
CA TYR A 3 64.81 1.71 41.73
C TYR A 3 64.90 3.01 40.90
N PHE A 4 63.92 3.47 40.09
CA PHE A 4 62.71 2.96 39.40
C PHE A 4 61.98 4.20 38.80
N LYS A 5 61.18 4.00 37.73
CA LYS A 5 60.17 4.90 37.06
C LYS A 5 60.71 6.00 36.12
N LEU A 6 60.36 6.10 34.82
CA LEU A 6 59.12 5.96 33.99
C LEU A 6 58.30 7.26 33.86
N LEU A 7 58.19 7.79 32.62
CA LEU A 7 57.01 8.41 31.93
C LEU A 7 57.47 9.13 30.64
N ILE A 8 57.26 8.55 29.44
CA ILE A 8 56.20 8.81 28.41
C ILE A 8 56.16 10.26 27.90
N ALA A 9 56.53 10.45 26.63
CA ALA A 9 56.46 11.71 25.90
C ALA A 9 55.46 11.63 24.73
N LEU A 10 54.57 12.64 24.67
CA LEU A 10 53.55 12.91 23.66
C LEU A 10 54.18 13.68 22.50
N ALA A 11 53.92 13.32 21.23
CA ALA A 11 54.31 14.14 20.08
C ALA A 11 53.15 14.24 19.07
N LEU A 12 52.78 15.49 18.79
CA LEU A 12 51.72 15.95 17.89
C LEU A 12 52.21 15.90 16.42
N LEU A 13 51.33 15.52 15.50
CA LEU A 13 51.56 15.58 14.04
C LEU A 13 50.65 16.64 13.40
N SER A 14 51.23 17.57 12.64
CA SER A 14 50.51 18.52 11.78
C SER A 14 51.22 18.76 10.43
N CYS A 15 50.41 18.70 9.36
CA CYS A 15 50.43 19.35 8.03
C CYS A 15 51.60 19.27 7.01
N ASN A 16 51.29 18.57 5.91
CA ASN A 16 51.05 19.05 4.53
C ASN A 16 52.18 19.27 3.47
N THR A 17 51.82 18.85 2.24
CA THR A 17 52.15 19.30 0.86
C THR A 17 53.35 18.71 0.10
N ARG A 18 53.06 17.99 -1.02
CA ARG A 18 53.64 18.24 -2.36
C ARG A 18 52.92 17.48 -3.50
N GLU A 19 52.82 18.14 -4.65
CA GLU A 19 52.08 17.83 -5.89
C GLU A 19 52.61 16.63 -6.71
N SER A 20 51.74 16.03 -7.53
CA SER A 20 52.14 15.48 -8.85
C SER A 20 50.98 15.49 -9.86
N LYS A 21 51.37 15.76 -11.11
CA LYS A 21 50.61 16.20 -12.29
C LYS A 21 49.64 15.17 -12.89
N ILE A 22 48.66 15.74 -13.58
CA ILE A 22 47.66 15.14 -14.48
C ILE A 22 48.34 14.54 -15.70
N GLU A 23 47.95 13.32 -16.07
CA GLU A 23 48.17 12.74 -17.40
C GLU A 23 46.81 12.30 -17.95
N GLU A 24 46.44 12.90 -19.07
CA GLU A 24 45.16 12.76 -19.76
C GLU A 24 45.14 11.43 -20.53
N LYS A 25 44.18 10.55 -20.23
CA LYS A 25 43.92 9.37 -21.05
C LYS A 25 42.45 9.26 -21.39
N GLN A 26 42.23 9.24 -22.70
CA GLN A 26 40.97 9.31 -23.42
C GLN A 26 39.97 8.23 -23.00
N ILE A 27 38.71 8.64 -22.97
CA ILE A 27 37.50 7.83 -22.77
C ILE A 27 37.17 7.11 -24.09
N PRO A 28 37.01 5.78 -24.09
CA PRO A 28 36.11 5.10 -25.01
C PRO A 28 34.76 4.94 -24.31
N THR A 29 33.77 5.60 -24.90
CA THR A 29 32.33 5.43 -24.68
C THR A 29 31.91 3.98 -24.91
N GLU A 30 31.47 3.29 -23.86
CA GLU A 30 30.42 2.26 -23.92
C GLU A 30 30.02 1.85 -22.49
N GLY A 31 28.71 1.76 -22.24
CA GLY A 31 28.18 1.17 -21.01
C GLY A 31 27.39 2.12 -20.11
N ILE A 32 26.36 2.79 -20.64
CA ILE A 32 25.21 3.14 -19.78
C ILE A 32 24.50 1.81 -19.50
N SER A 33 24.87 1.18 -18.39
CA SER A 33 24.08 0.17 -17.74
C SER A 33 22.78 0.84 -17.27
N GLU A 34 21.76 0.84 -18.14
CA GLU A 34 20.38 0.90 -17.69
C GLU A 34 20.19 -0.19 -16.64
N LYS A 35 20.05 0.26 -15.41
CA LYS A 35 19.72 -0.58 -14.26
C LYS A 35 18.28 -1.05 -14.52
N LEU A 36 18.15 -2.20 -15.17
CA LEU A 36 16.87 -2.89 -15.36
C LEU A 36 16.23 -3.08 -13.98
N GLU A 37 15.15 -2.32 -13.71
CA GLU A 37 14.20 -2.68 -12.68
C GLU A 37 13.68 -4.07 -13.00
N LYS A 38 14.10 -5.03 -12.19
CA LYS A 38 13.68 -6.42 -12.30
C LYS A 38 12.19 -6.46 -11.99
N LYS A 39 11.37 -6.62 -13.03
CA LYS A 39 9.93 -6.89 -12.93
C LYS A 39 9.77 -8.21 -12.18
N GLU A 40 9.49 -8.13 -10.87
CA GLU A 40 9.21 -9.33 -10.06
C GLU A 40 7.99 -10.03 -10.66
N ASN A 41 8.17 -11.28 -11.04
CA ASN A 41 7.18 -12.06 -11.77
C ASN A 41 6.21 -12.66 -10.73
N PHE A 42 5.17 -11.89 -10.39
CA PHE A 42 4.04 -12.38 -9.59
C PHE A 42 3.25 -13.35 -10.47
N GLU A 43 3.19 -14.64 -10.10
CA GLU A 43 2.86 -15.72 -11.04
C GLU A 43 1.38 -15.80 -11.46
N ILE A 44 0.50 -14.96 -10.91
CA ILE A 44 -0.91 -14.91 -11.34
C ILE A 44 -1.15 -13.77 -12.33
N SER A 45 -1.52 -14.12 -13.57
CA SER A 45 -1.96 -13.15 -14.56
C SER A 45 -3.40 -12.75 -14.28
N TYR A 46 -3.66 -11.45 -14.23
CA TYR A 46 -5.02 -10.91 -14.13
C TYR A 46 -5.23 -9.84 -15.20
N GLU A 47 -6.47 -9.70 -15.64
CA GLU A 47 -6.87 -8.71 -16.63
C GLU A 47 -7.57 -7.56 -15.91
N LYS A 48 -7.09 -6.32 -16.08
CA LYS A 48 -7.87 -5.14 -15.71
C LYS A 48 -8.94 -4.90 -16.76
N LEU A 49 -10.19 -4.81 -16.33
CA LEU A 49 -11.34 -4.58 -17.20
C LEU A 49 -11.76 -3.11 -17.16
N SER A 50 -12.41 -2.65 -18.24
CA SER A 50 -13.20 -1.41 -18.19
C SER A 50 -14.48 -1.67 -17.38
N ASP A 51 -14.91 -0.65 -16.64
CA ASP A 51 -16.22 -0.57 -15.97
C ASP A 51 -17.42 -0.90 -16.86
N LYS A 52 -17.31 -0.73 -18.19
CA LYS A 52 -18.35 -1.09 -19.17
C LYS A 52 -18.49 -2.60 -19.41
N VAL A 53 -17.54 -3.40 -18.94
CA VAL A 53 -17.42 -4.84 -19.23
C VAL A 53 -17.77 -5.68 -17.99
N ILE A 54 -18.34 -5.08 -16.95
CA ILE A 54 -18.79 -5.82 -15.76
C ILE A 54 -19.89 -6.81 -16.16
N PRO A 55 -19.72 -8.12 -15.89
CA PRO A 55 -20.72 -9.14 -16.23
C PRO A 55 -22.11 -8.86 -15.63
N GLN A 56 -23.16 -9.29 -16.34
CA GLN A 56 -24.53 -9.18 -15.84
C GLN A 56 -24.72 -9.97 -14.54
N GLY A 57 -25.53 -9.44 -13.62
CA GLY A 57 -25.84 -10.09 -12.34
C GLY A 57 -24.91 -9.71 -11.18
N ILE A 58 -23.83 -8.95 -11.44
CA ILE A 58 -23.00 -8.36 -10.40
C ILE A 58 -23.70 -7.11 -9.84
N SER A 59 -23.81 -7.01 -8.51
CA SER A 59 -24.50 -5.92 -7.81
C SER A 59 -23.55 -5.21 -6.85
N PHE A 60 -23.40 -3.90 -6.98
CA PHE A 60 -22.46 -3.13 -6.17
C PHE A 60 -23.02 -1.75 -5.81
N GLU A 61 -22.43 -1.12 -4.79
CA GLU A 61 -22.76 0.23 -4.35
C GLU A 61 -21.64 1.19 -4.74
N GLY A 62 -21.98 2.40 -5.17
CA GLY A 62 -21.01 3.45 -5.46
C GLY A 62 -20.46 3.42 -6.90
N LYS A 63 -19.45 4.27 -7.12
CA LYS A 63 -18.76 4.44 -8.40
C LYS A 63 -17.62 3.43 -8.51
N VAL A 64 -17.47 2.81 -9.66
CA VAL A 64 -16.41 1.86 -9.95
C VAL A 64 -15.06 2.56 -10.04
N LYS A 65 -14.05 1.99 -9.40
CA LYS A 65 -12.66 2.48 -9.38
C LYS A 65 -11.71 1.55 -10.09
N GLU A 66 -11.85 0.25 -9.84
CA GLU A 66 -11.09 -0.80 -10.50
C GLU A 66 -12.01 -2.00 -10.74
N VAL A 67 -11.82 -2.68 -11.86
CA VAL A 67 -12.39 -3.99 -12.16
C VAL A 67 -11.24 -4.88 -12.60
N ALA A 68 -11.15 -6.08 -12.06
CA ALA A 68 -10.20 -7.08 -12.52
C ALA A 68 -10.83 -8.46 -12.62
N ARG A 69 -10.38 -9.22 -13.60
CA ARG A 69 -10.67 -10.64 -13.75
C ARG A 69 -9.40 -11.43 -13.46
N VAL A 70 -9.51 -12.43 -12.60
CA VAL A 70 -8.42 -13.36 -12.29
C VAL A 70 -8.97 -14.77 -12.26
N GLU A 71 -8.21 -15.73 -12.79
CA GLU A 71 -8.51 -17.15 -12.65
C GLU A 71 -7.46 -17.77 -11.72
N ASP A 72 -7.92 -18.47 -10.69
CA ASP A 72 -7.10 -19.18 -9.72
C ASP A 72 -7.60 -20.65 -9.59
N LEU A 73 -7.06 -21.42 -8.64
CA LEU A 73 -7.49 -22.81 -8.42
C LEU A 73 -8.95 -22.98 -7.96
N GLN A 74 -9.58 -21.95 -7.41
CA GLN A 74 -11.00 -21.96 -7.02
C GLN A 74 -11.92 -21.62 -8.18
N GLY A 75 -11.41 -20.89 -9.17
CA GLY A 75 -12.07 -20.63 -10.44
C GLY A 75 -11.87 -19.20 -10.90
N GLU A 76 -12.86 -18.70 -11.63
CA GLU A 76 -12.80 -17.35 -12.18
C GLU A 76 -13.44 -16.34 -11.23
N HIS A 77 -12.69 -15.30 -10.92
CA HIS A 77 -13.07 -14.20 -10.04
C HIS A 77 -13.24 -12.90 -10.82
N ILE A 78 -14.23 -12.10 -10.42
CA ILE A 78 -14.33 -10.67 -10.74
C ILE A 78 -14.15 -9.88 -9.45
N ILE A 79 -13.05 -9.13 -9.40
CA ILE A 79 -12.73 -8.22 -8.31
C ILE A 79 -13.18 -6.82 -8.68
N LEU A 80 -13.92 -6.17 -7.78
CA LEU A 80 -14.48 -4.84 -8.00
C LEU A 80 -14.19 -3.93 -6.81
N LEU A 81 -13.55 -2.79 -7.06
CA LEU A 81 -13.37 -1.72 -6.07
C LEU A 81 -14.33 -0.59 -6.40
N THR A 82 -15.12 -0.17 -5.41
CA THR A 82 -16.05 0.94 -5.57
C THR A 82 -16.03 1.89 -4.38
N GLU A 83 -16.41 3.14 -4.61
CA GLU A 83 -16.54 4.15 -3.56
C GLU A 83 -17.78 5.02 -3.77
N THR A 84 -18.42 5.47 -2.71
CA THR A 84 -19.57 6.39 -2.82
C THR A 84 -19.15 7.81 -3.16
N GLY A 85 -17.89 8.15 -2.88
CA GLY A 85 -17.48 9.53 -2.66
C GLY A 85 -18.12 10.10 -1.39
N ILE A 86 -17.94 11.40 -1.19
CA ILE A 86 -18.50 12.16 -0.08
C ILE A 86 -19.97 12.49 -0.41
N VAL A 87 -20.89 12.06 0.44
CA VAL A 87 -22.33 12.29 0.30
C VAL A 87 -22.92 12.86 1.61
N PRO A 88 -24.00 13.64 1.58
CA PRO A 88 -24.67 14.08 2.81
C PRO A 88 -25.18 12.90 3.65
N SER A 89 -25.04 12.99 4.98
CA SER A 89 -25.59 11.97 5.89
C SER A 89 -27.12 11.97 5.84
N LYS A 90 -27.71 10.77 5.80
CA LYS A 90 -29.18 10.59 5.74
C LYS A 90 -29.84 10.44 7.11
N LYS A 91 -29.05 10.32 8.19
CA LYS A 91 -29.56 9.88 9.50
C LYS A 91 -30.05 11.00 10.40
N VAL A 92 -29.76 12.27 10.09
CA VAL A 92 -30.12 13.39 10.95
C VAL A 92 -30.95 14.40 10.15
N VAL A 93 -32.23 14.54 10.52
CA VAL A 93 -33.08 15.64 10.04
C VAL A 93 -32.46 16.93 10.57
N ASN A 94 -32.00 17.82 9.68
CA ASN A 94 -31.37 19.13 9.96
C ASN A 94 -29.85 19.16 10.21
N ALA A 95 -29.06 18.16 9.80
CA ALA A 95 -27.59 18.25 9.81
C ALA A 95 -27.02 18.24 8.38
N ASP A 96 -27.33 19.26 7.59
CA ASP A 96 -26.90 19.39 6.18
C ASP A 96 -25.35 19.47 6.01
N TYR A 97 -24.61 19.59 7.10
CA TYR A 97 -23.15 19.65 7.14
C TYR A 97 -22.47 18.29 7.41
N GLU A 98 -23.21 17.30 7.91
CA GLU A 98 -22.69 15.96 8.15
C GLU A 98 -22.52 15.18 6.83
N LYS A 99 -21.36 14.55 6.69
CA LYS A 99 -20.97 13.83 5.48
C LYS A 99 -20.65 12.36 5.77
N ASP A 100 -21.06 11.49 4.86
CA ASP A 100 -20.75 10.07 4.83
C ASP A 100 -19.83 9.77 3.64
N ALA A 101 -18.94 8.78 3.82
CA ALA A 101 -18.20 8.17 2.73
C ALA A 101 -18.02 6.68 2.99
N LYS A 102 -18.07 5.87 1.92
CA LYS A 102 -17.88 4.42 2.00
C LYS A 102 -17.03 3.94 0.84
N ILE A 103 -16.31 2.86 1.09
CA ILE A 103 -15.63 2.07 0.07
C ILE A 103 -16.07 0.61 0.17
N PHE A 104 -15.93 -0.08 -0.95
CA PHE A 104 -16.22 -1.50 -1.04
C PHE A 104 -15.19 -2.19 -1.91
N VAL A 105 -14.85 -3.42 -1.52
CA VAL A 105 -14.11 -4.37 -2.35
C VAL A 105 -14.94 -5.63 -2.43
N TYR A 106 -15.26 -6.08 -3.64
CA TYR A 106 -16.04 -7.28 -3.85
C TYR A 106 -15.19 -8.31 -4.56
N ASP A 107 -15.37 -9.58 -4.17
CA ASP A 107 -14.97 -10.73 -4.95
C ASP A 107 -16.21 -11.52 -5.37
N TYR A 108 -16.34 -11.70 -6.67
CA TYR A 108 -17.40 -12.48 -7.30
C TYR A 108 -16.79 -13.71 -7.95
N LEU A 109 -17.09 -14.89 -7.40
CA LEU A 109 -16.64 -16.17 -7.94
C LEU A 109 -17.68 -16.73 -8.91
N TYR A 110 -17.23 -17.19 -10.08
CA TYR A 110 -18.09 -17.80 -11.09
C TYR A 110 -18.56 -19.21 -10.66
N ASP A 111 -19.88 -19.38 -10.54
CA ASP A 111 -20.51 -20.66 -10.26
C ASP A 111 -20.88 -21.35 -11.58
N LYS A 112 -20.15 -22.43 -11.91
CA LYS A 112 -20.36 -23.22 -13.13
C LYS A 112 -21.72 -23.93 -13.17
N ASN A 113 -22.31 -24.27 -12.02
CA ASN A 113 -23.60 -24.99 -11.97
C ASN A 113 -24.77 -24.05 -12.26
N GLU A 114 -24.69 -22.81 -11.76
CA GLU A 114 -25.73 -21.79 -11.95
C GLU A 114 -25.43 -20.84 -13.11
N ASN A 115 -24.28 -21.02 -13.78
CA ASN A 115 -23.80 -20.18 -14.89
C ASN A 115 -23.88 -18.67 -14.56
N LYS A 116 -23.42 -18.29 -13.37
CA LYS A 116 -23.44 -16.89 -12.91
C LYS A 116 -22.37 -16.62 -11.86
N TYR A 117 -22.01 -15.36 -11.71
CA TYR A 117 -21.15 -14.93 -10.61
C TYR A 117 -21.93 -14.83 -9.30
N LYS A 118 -21.31 -15.29 -8.21
CA LYS A 118 -21.82 -15.18 -6.84
C LYS A 118 -20.84 -14.42 -5.98
N LEU A 119 -21.37 -13.58 -5.08
CA LEU A 119 -20.54 -12.87 -4.10
C LEU A 119 -19.83 -13.89 -3.20
N ASN A 120 -18.51 -13.95 -3.27
CA ASN A 120 -17.68 -14.80 -2.43
C ASN A 120 -17.36 -14.11 -1.11
N TRP A 121 -16.85 -12.88 -1.17
CA TRP A 121 -16.64 -12.02 -0.01
C TRP A 121 -16.73 -10.54 -0.38
N LYS A 122 -16.85 -9.71 0.67
CA LYS A 122 -16.95 -8.25 0.54
C LYS A 122 -16.20 -7.57 1.69
N VAL A 123 -15.38 -6.57 1.35
CA VAL A 123 -14.91 -5.54 2.28
C VAL A 123 -15.88 -4.37 2.21
N GLN A 124 -16.25 -3.85 3.38
CA GLN A 124 -16.95 -2.59 3.52
C GLN A 124 -16.30 -1.82 4.65
N ASP A 125 -15.92 -0.58 4.38
CA ASP A 125 -15.46 0.36 5.38
C ASP A 125 -16.14 1.71 5.15
N PHE A 126 -16.23 2.53 6.20
CA PHE A 126 -17.00 3.76 6.15
C PHE A 126 -16.55 4.79 7.18
N ILE A 127 -16.80 6.05 6.85
CA ILE A 127 -16.96 7.14 7.79
C ILE A 127 -18.41 7.61 7.66
N LEU A 128 -19.10 7.73 8.78
CA LEU A 128 -20.47 8.25 8.82
C LEU A 128 -20.52 9.48 9.72
N ASN A 129 -21.42 10.40 9.41
CA ASN A 129 -21.72 11.59 10.21
C ASN A 129 -20.47 12.45 10.50
N CYS A 130 -19.59 12.63 9.52
CA CYS A 130 -18.42 13.48 9.68
C CYS A 130 -18.81 14.96 9.57
N GLU A 131 -18.56 15.73 10.63
CA GLU A 131 -18.84 17.18 10.67
C GLU A 131 -17.66 18.04 10.16
N PHE A 132 -16.52 17.42 9.85
CA PHE A 132 -15.28 18.11 9.49
C PHE A 132 -14.82 17.82 8.05
N ASP A 133 -13.52 17.99 7.77
CA ASP A 133 -12.92 17.62 6.51
C ASP A 133 -12.86 16.09 6.39
N LEU A 134 -13.63 15.59 5.43
CA LEU A 134 -13.80 14.16 5.18
C LEU A 134 -12.98 13.76 3.95
N SER A 135 -12.14 12.73 4.09
CA SER A 135 -11.50 12.05 2.98
C SER A 135 -11.64 10.54 3.17
N MET A 136 -11.92 9.82 2.07
CA MET A 136 -11.92 8.37 2.08
C MET A 136 -11.70 7.88 0.66
N ASN A 137 -10.52 7.32 0.38
CA ASN A 137 -10.09 7.03 -0.98
C ASN A 137 -9.22 5.76 -1.02
N PHE A 138 -9.30 5.02 -2.11
CA PHE A 138 -8.28 4.02 -2.43
C PHE A 138 -6.94 4.72 -2.72
N VAL A 139 -5.85 4.16 -2.20
CA VAL A 139 -4.50 4.68 -2.48
C VAL A 139 -4.14 4.34 -3.92
N LYS A 140 -3.74 5.33 -4.70
CA LYS A 140 -3.52 5.20 -6.14
C LYS A 140 -2.47 4.12 -6.45
N ASP A 141 -2.70 3.33 -7.51
CA ASP A 141 -1.78 2.32 -8.04
C ASP A 141 -1.40 1.20 -7.04
N THR A 142 -2.13 1.05 -5.93
CA THR A 142 -1.86 0.04 -4.90
C THR A 142 -2.70 -1.24 -5.05
N PHE A 143 -3.77 -1.24 -5.84
CA PHE A 143 -4.49 -2.48 -6.13
C PHE A 143 -3.56 -3.46 -6.87
N LYS A 144 -3.43 -4.68 -6.33
CA LYS A 144 -2.56 -5.74 -6.83
C LYS A 144 -3.24 -7.09 -6.61
N ILE A 145 -3.01 -8.01 -7.54
CA ILE A 145 -3.34 -9.42 -7.39
C ILE A 145 -2.05 -10.20 -7.58
N THR A 146 -1.74 -11.08 -6.64
CA THR A 146 -0.49 -11.85 -6.61
C THR A 146 -0.75 -13.31 -6.25
N ASP A 147 0.29 -14.13 -6.36
CA ASP A 147 0.39 -15.47 -5.76
C ASP A 147 1.83 -15.58 -5.26
N LEU A 148 2.11 -14.92 -4.12
CA LEU A 148 3.47 -14.77 -3.56
C LEU A 148 3.95 -16.05 -2.90
N ASN A 149 3.03 -16.86 -2.38
CA ASN A 149 3.35 -18.12 -1.73
C ASN A 149 3.22 -19.33 -2.67
N HIS A 150 2.87 -19.11 -3.95
CA HIS A 150 2.78 -20.11 -5.02
C HIS A 150 1.82 -21.26 -4.69
N ASN A 151 0.70 -20.95 -4.03
CA ASN A 151 -0.31 -21.94 -3.70
C ASN A 151 -1.44 -22.02 -4.75
N GLY A 152 -1.39 -21.18 -5.79
CA GLY A 152 -2.38 -21.13 -6.87
C GLY A 152 -3.70 -20.46 -6.48
N ILE A 153 -3.77 -19.82 -5.31
CA ILE A 153 -4.91 -19.04 -4.85
C ILE A 153 -4.55 -17.56 -4.94
N ALA A 154 -5.43 -16.76 -5.53
CA ALA A 154 -5.15 -15.34 -5.71
C ALA A 154 -5.10 -14.60 -4.36
N GLU A 155 -4.04 -13.82 -4.16
CA GLU A 155 -3.89 -12.86 -3.07
C GLU A 155 -4.30 -11.47 -3.58
N ILE A 156 -5.42 -10.95 -3.07
CA ILE A 156 -6.06 -9.73 -3.59
C ILE A 156 -5.81 -8.59 -2.62
N TRP A 157 -4.91 -7.68 -2.99
CA TRP A 157 -4.43 -6.58 -2.15
C TRP A 157 -5.15 -5.26 -2.47
N THR A 158 -5.66 -4.61 -1.42
CA THR A 158 -6.28 -3.30 -1.52
C THR A 158 -5.78 -2.39 -0.40
N MET A 159 -5.44 -1.14 -0.74
CA MET A 159 -5.06 -0.13 0.25
C MET A 159 -5.90 1.13 0.09
N TYR A 160 -6.27 1.71 1.22
CA TYR A 160 -7.10 2.93 1.28
C TYR A 160 -6.76 3.76 2.52
N SER A 161 -7.04 5.05 2.43
CA SER A 161 -6.95 5.99 3.54
C SER A 161 -8.31 6.57 3.91
N MET A 162 -8.42 7.01 5.16
CA MET A 162 -9.64 7.49 5.78
C MET A 162 -9.28 8.64 6.74
N LEU A 163 -9.97 9.76 6.62
CA LEU A 163 -9.79 10.92 7.48
C LEU A 163 -11.12 11.62 7.73
N CYS A 164 -11.39 11.96 8.98
CA CYS A 164 -12.44 12.91 9.37
C CYS A 164 -11.88 13.76 10.51
N THR A 165 -11.31 14.91 10.18
CA THR A 165 -10.68 15.77 11.19
C THR A 165 -10.81 17.25 10.84
N SER A 166 -10.58 18.10 11.84
CA SER A 166 -10.48 19.57 11.72
C SER A 166 -9.05 20.09 11.95
N ASP A 167 -8.08 19.18 12.09
CA ASP A 167 -6.66 19.48 12.30
C ASP A 167 -5.77 18.81 11.25
N ILE A 168 -4.45 18.82 11.48
CA ILE A 168 -3.47 18.19 10.59
C ILE A 168 -3.17 16.72 10.94
N SER A 169 -4.10 16.03 11.62
CA SER A 169 -3.92 14.63 12.03
C SER A 169 -3.58 13.72 10.85
N PRO A 170 -2.73 12.69 11.07
CA PRO A 170 -2.45 11.69 10.04
C PRO A 170 -3.69 10.88 9.63
N ASP A 171 -3.77 10.57 8.35
CA ASP A 171 -4.76 9.65 7.77
C ASP A 171 -4.67 8.27 8.43
N VAL A 172 -5.82 7.69 8.76
CA VAL A 172 -5.89 6.26 9.06
C VAL A 172 -5.75 5.51 7.74
N MET A 173 -4.78 4.61 7.65
CA MET A 173 -4.54 3.80 6.46
C MET A 173 -4.71 2.32 6.75
N LYS A 174 -5.22 1.58 5.76
CA LYS A 174 -5.43 0.13 5.86
C LYS A 174 -4.98 -0.54 4.57
N ILE A 175 -4.20 -1.61 4.71
CA ILE A 175 -4.01 -2.63 3.67
C ILE A 175 -4.87 -3.82 4.06
N ILE A 176 -5.76 -4.23 3.17
CA ILE A 176 -6.57 -5.43 3.30
C ILE A 176 -6.17 -6.38 2.18
N MET A 177 -5.86 -7.63 2.55
CA MET A 177 -5.60 -8.69 1.60
C MET A 177 -6.54 -9.87 1.86
N TYR A 178 -7.03 -10.46 0.78
CA TYR A 178 -7.76 -11.73 0.82
C TYR A 178 -7.02 -12.79 0.01
N GLU A 179 -6.88 -13.98 0.60
CA GLU A 179 -6.49 -15.21 -0.09
C GLU A 179 -7.59 -16.24 0.14
N GLY A 180 -8.31 -16.63 -0.91
CA GLY A 180 -9.55 -17.40 -0.79
C GLY A 180 -10.58 -16.68 0.10
N LYS A 181 -10.88 -17.22 1.28
CA LYS A 181 -11.78 -16.60 2.27
C LYS A 181 -11.05 -15.98 3.46
N GLN A 182 -9.73 -16.14 3.53
CA GLN A 182 -8.93 -15.68 4.65
C GLN A 182 -8.60 -14.20 4.47
N LYS A 183 -8.98 -13.38 5.45
CA LYS A 183 -8.62 -11.96 5.49
C LYS A 183 -7.33 -11.75 6.27
N TYR A 184 -6.49 -10.87 5.73
CA TYR A 184 -5.28 -10.34 6.33
C TYR A 184 -5.35 -8.82 6.33
N ALA A 185 -4.78 -8.18 7.35
CA ALA A 185 -4.78 -6.73 7.39
C ALA A 185 -3.58 -6.13 8.10
N LEU A 186 -3.13 -5.00 7.55
CA LEU A 186 -2.22 -4.06 8.18
C LEU A 186 -2.97 -2.73 8.33
N ARG A 187 -2.97 -2.16 9.53
CA ARG A 187 -3.65 -0.89 9.84
C ARG A 187 -2.72 0.04 10.58
N GLY A 188 -2.87 1.34 10.38
CA GLY A 188 -2.01 2.32 11.02
C GLY A 188 -2.33 3.74 10.62
N HIS A 189 -1.39 4.63 10.92
CA HIS A 189 -1.46 6.05 10.58
C HIS A 189 -0.40 6.38 9.53
N ALA A 190 -0.70 7.33 8.65
CA ALA A 190 0.27 7.85 7.70
C ALA A 190 1.45 8.53 8.42
N THR A 191 2.60 8.56 7.76
CA THR A 191 3.73 9.43 8.13
C THR A 191 3.45 10.83 7.62
N LEU A 192 3.43 11.80 8.52
CA LEU A 192 3.10 13.18 8.21
C LEU A 192 4.36 13.96 7.83
N MET A 193 4.35 14.56 6.65
CA MET A 193 5.44 15.35 6.10
C MET A 193 4.99 16.78 5.79
N ALA A 194 5.80 17.77 6.15
CA ALA A 194 5.68 19.17 5.69
C ALA A 194 6.91 19.52 4.85
N GLY A 195 6.76 19.49 3.52
CA GLY A 195 7.91 19.54 2.63
C GLY A 195 8.83 18.33 2.82
N GLU A 196 10.09 18.58 3.17
CA GLU A 196 11.08 17.53 3.49
C GLU A 196 11.10 17.16 4.99
N ASP A 197 10.44 17.96 5.83
CA ASP A 197 10.43 17.74 7.28
C ASP A 197 9.39 16.68 7.66
N LYS A 198 9.83 15.66 8.38
CA LYS A 198 8.95 14.66 8.99
C LYS A 198 8.41 15.18 10.31
N LEU A 199 7.11 15.46 10.36
CA LEU A 199 6.42 15.95 11.55
C LEU A 199 6.06 14.81 12.50
N GLU A 200 5.57 13.70 11.93
CA GLU A 200 5.11 12.54 12.69
C GLU A 200 5.46 11.25 11.96
N GLU A 201 6.02 10.27 12.68
CA GLU A 201 6.25 8.92 12.16
C GLU A 201 4.95 8.12 12.21
N GLY A 202 4.54 7.57 11.08
CA GLY A 202 3.37 6.70 11.03
C GLY A 202 3.63 5.35 11.69
N GLU A 203 2.69 4.89 12.50
CA GLU A 203 2.72 3.55 13.08
C GLU A 203 1.87 2.56 12.29
N TYR A 204 2.13 1.27 12.46
CA TYR A 204 1.28 0.22 11.92
C TYR A 204 1.23 -1.01 12.82
N GLN A 205 0.15 -1.78 12.67
CA GLN A 205 -0.03 -3.08 13.28
C GLN A 205 -0.57 -4.10 12.28
N PHE A 206 -0.09 -5.33 12.39
CA PHE A 206 -0.70 -6.48 11.70
C PHE A 206 -1.90 -6.98 12.51
N ASP A 207 -2.91 -7.50 11.83
CA ASP A 207 -3.89 -8.35 12.48
C ASP A 207 -3.29 -9.74 12.80
N GLU A 208 -4.05 -10.54 13.54
CA GLU A 208 -3.60 -11.86 13.97
C GLU A 208 -3.21 -12.75 12.78
N ASN A 209 -4.00 -12.74 11.70
CA ASN A 209 -3.75 -13.56 10.53
C ASN A 209 -2.49 -13.12 9.78
N LEU A 210 -2.31 -11.80 9.57
CA LEU A 210 -1.13 -11.28 8.90
C LEU A 210 0.13 -11.48 9.73
N SER A 211 0.06 -11.41 11.06
CA SER A 211 1.20 -11.70 11.93
C SER A 211 1.73 -13.14 11.77
N LYS A 212 0.81 -14.08 11.50
CA LYS A 212 1.09 -15.51 11.32
C LYS A 212 1.27 -15.92 9.86
N ALA A 213 1.07 -15.00 8.91
CA ALA A 213 1.18 -15.28 7.49
C ALA A 213 2.61 -15.68 7.07
N PRO A 214 2.76 -16.35 5.91
CA PRO A 214 4.06 -16.58 5.28
C PRO A 214 4.91 -15.30 5.19
N LYS A 215 6.23 -15.47 5.13
CA LYS A 215 7.17 -14.34 5.19
C LYS A 215 6.98 -13.41 3.98
N GLU A 216 6.72 -13.99 2.82
CA GLU A 216 6.55 -13.33 1.54
C GLU A 216 5.34 -12.37 1.57
N ILE A 217 4.23 -12.81 2.16
CA ILE A 217 3.02 -12.00 2.39
C ILE A 217 3.33 -10.81 3.30
N LYS A 218 4.00 -11.05 4.44
CA LYS A 218 4.34 -9.99 5.39
C LYS A 218 5.29 -8.97 4.78
N ASP A 219 6.31 -9.44 4.07
CA ASP A 219 7.30 -8.58 3.41
C ASP A 219 6.64 -7.73 2.32
N PHE A 220 5.72 -8.30 1.54
CA PHE A 220 4.98 -7.55 0.54
C PHE A 220 4.07 -6.50 1.18
N ALA A 221 3.33 -6.84 2.24
CA ALA A 221 2.52 -5.89 2.98
C ALA A 221 3.34 -4.70 3.52
N LEU A 222 4.53 -4.97 4.07
CA LEU A 222 5.44 -3.94 4.56
C LEU A 222 6.04 -3.08 3.45
N LYS A 223 6.44 -3.70 2.32
CA LYS A 223 6.92 -2.98 1.13
C LYS A 223 5.83 -2.06 0.59
N MET A 224 4.62 -2.58 0.48
CA MET A 224 3.44 -1.82 0.06
C MET A 224 3.15 -0.66 1.00
N TRP A 225 3.21 -0.86 2.32
CA TRP A 225 3.03 0.22 3.31
C TRP A 225 4.08 1.31 3.16
N ARG A 226 5.37 0.94 3.23
CA ARG A 226 6.50 1.91 3.18
C ARG A 226 6.53 2.74 1.91
N ASN A 227 6.09 2.18 0.79
CA ASN A 227 6.07 2.89 -0.47
C ASN A 227 4.93 3.92 -0.58
N ASN A 228 3.92 3.84 0.29
CA ASN A 228 2.66 4.56 0.10
C ASN A 228 2.12 5.24 1.37
N ASN A 229 2.80 5.15 2.51
CA ASN A 229 2.29 5.64 3.80
C ASN A 229 2.57 7.13 4.07
N ILE A 230 2.93 7.93 3.07
CA ILE A 230 3.27 9.34 3.28
C ILE A 230 2.05 10.23 2.99
N GLN A 231 1.68 11.05 3.98
CA GLN A 231 0.76 12.18 3.82
C GLN A 231 1.57 13.48 3.80
N LYS A 232 1.42 14.26 2.73
CA LYS A 232 2.07 15.56 2.60
C LYS A 232 1.08 16.67 2.90
N LEU A 233 1.45 17.57 3.81
CA LEU A 233 0.77 18.84 3.99
C LEU A 233 1.17 19.77 2.84
N ASN A 234 0.17 20.36 2.19
CA ASN A 234 0.37 21.34 1.12
C ASN A 234 0.59 22.73 1.67
#